data_AF-A0A1V6FDM7-F1
#
_entry.id   AF-A0A1V6FDM7-F1
#
_cell.length_a   1.000
_cell.length_b   1.000
_cell.length_c   1.000
_cell.angle_alpha   90.00
_cell.angle_beta   90.00
_cell.angle_gamma   90.00
#
_symmetry.space_group_name_H-M   'P 1'
#
loop_
_entity.id
_entity.type
_entity.pdbx_description
1 polymer ?
#
loop_
_entity_poly.entity_id
_entity_poly.type
_entity_poly.pdbx_seq_one_letter_code
_entity_poly.pdbx_strand_id
1 'polypeptide(L)' 'MAPIARQGGTGRALVEAFRARMAVLGLARAALVAVQDSVPYWERYGFRMAALAAPRQAALATYGRAVAYMELDTAHGA' A
#
# COMPACT_ATOMS: atom_id res chain seq x y z
N MET A 1 20.93 -4.19 1.62
CA MET A 1 20.09 -5.33 1.17
C MET A 1 19.53 -6.02 2.40
N ALA A 2 18.22 -6.03 2.64
CA ALA A 2 17.64 -6.79 3.74
C ALA A 2 16.37 -7.54 3.28
N PRO A 3 16.52 -8.77 2.74
CA PRO A 3 15.41 -9.59 2.26
C PRO A 3 14.91 -10.62 3.30
N ILE A 4 14.79 -10.26 4.60
CA ILE A 4 14.42 -11.24 5.66
C ILE A 4 13.16 -10.88 6.47
N ALA A 5 12.53 -9.71 6.30
CA ALA A 5 11.31 -9.36 7.06
C ALA A 5 10.00 -9.95 6.46
N ARG A 6 10.09 -11.08 5.79
CA ARG A 6 8.95 -11.85 5.26
C ARG A 6 8.69 -12.97 6.27
N GLN A 7 7.49 -13.05 6.85
CA GLN A 7 6.97 -14.08 7.79
C GLN A 7 6.72 -13.65 9.27
N GLY A 8 7.05 -12.43 9.71
CA GLY A 8 7.03 -12.10 11.16
C GLY A 8 5.82 -11.35 11.73
N GLY A 9 4.70 -11.16 11.00
CA GLY A 9 3.59 -10.31 11.47
C GLY A 9 3.93 -8.81 11.61
N THR A 10 5.20 -8.42 11.42
CA THR A 10 5.71 -7.04 11.49
C THR A 10 5.05 -6.12 10.47
N GLY A 11 4.70 -6.64 9.29
CA GLY A 11 3.97 -5.88 8.27
C GLY A 11 2.60 -5.40 8.80
N ARG A 12 1.90 -6.25 9.56
CA ARG A 12 0.61 -5.89 10.16
C ARG A 12 0.76 -4.79 11.20
N ALA A 13 1.69 -4.96 12.14
CA ALA A 13 1.92 -3.97 13.19
C ALA A 13 2.33 -2.60 12.62
N LEU A 14 3.13 -2.59 11.54
CA LEU A 14 3.53 -1.36 10.86
C LEU A 14 2.34 -0.68 10.17
N VAL A 15 1.47 -1.45 9.51
CA VAL A 15 0.25 -0.92 8.88
C VAL A 15 -0.73 -0.38 9.91
N GLU A 16 -0.93 -1.08 11.02
CA GLU A 16 -1.76 -0.63 12.12
C GLU A 16 -1.23 0.65 12.77
N ALA A 17 0.09 0.71 13.04
CA ALA A 17 0.73 1.93 13.54
C ALA A 17 0.64 3.10 12.56
N PHE A 18 0.81 2.83 11.26
CA PHE A 18 0.65 3.82 10.20
C PHE A 18 -0.78 4.37 10.14
N ARG A 19 -1.80 3.50 10.21
CA ARG A 19 -3.22 3.93 10.26
C ARG A 19 -3.52 4.75 11.51
N ALA A 20 -3.04 4.32 12.68
CA ALA A 20 -3.20 5.09 13.91
C ALA A 20 -2.56 6.48 13.78
N ARG A 21 -1.38 6.56 13.17
CA ARG A 21 -0.70 7.84 12.95
C ARG A 21 -1.40 8.72 11.93
N MET A 22 -1.96 8.14 10.86
CA MET A 22 -2.77 8.87 9.89
C MET A 22 -3.99 9.51 10.53
N ALA A 23 -4.68 8.79 11.42
CA ALA A 23 -5.82 9.34 12.15
C ALA A 23 -5.42 10.54 13.01
N VAL A 24 -4.30 10.44 13.74
CA VAL A 24 -3.77 11.56 14.55
C VAL A 24 -3.36 12.75 13.69
N LEU A 25 -2.85 12.51 12.48
CA LEU A 25 -2.43 13.55 11.54
C LEU A 25 -3.57 14.11 10.68
N GLY A 26 -4.78 13.55 10.76
CA GLY A 26 -5.89 13.93 9.89
C GLY A 26 -5.67 13.61 8.41
N LEU A 27 -4.84 12.61 8.09
CA LEU A 27 -4.57 12.22 6.72
C LEU A 27 -5.77 11.43 6.16
N ALA A 28 -6.39 11.97 5.13
CA ALA A 28 -7.58 11.39 4.47
C ALA A 28 -7.25 10.23 3.51
N ARG A 29 -5.98 10.11 3.09
CA ARG A 29 -5.57 9.14 2.09
C ARG A 29 -4.15 8.63 2.32
N ALA A 30 -3.95 7.35 2.06
CA ALA A 30 -2.65 6.72 1.92
C ALA A 30 -2.51 6.01 0.58
N ALA A 31 -1.29 5.90 0.09
CA ALA A 31 -0.96 5.23 -1.15
C ALA A 31 0.30 4.38 -1.00
N LEU A 32 0.34 3.26 -1.71
CA LEU A 32 1.49 2.37 -1.77
C LEU A 32 1.61 1.73 -3.15
N VAL A 33 2.79 1.14 -3.41
CA VAL A 33 3.03 0.30 -4.57
C VAL A 33 3.22 -1.12 -4.07
N ALA A 34 2.26 -1.98 -4.38
CA ALA A 34 2.38 -3.42 -4.18
C ALA A 34 3.31 -3.97 -5.27
N VAL A 35 4.29 -4.77 -4.85
CA VAL A 35 5.23 -5.48 -5.75
C VAL A 35 5.15 -6.98 -5.45
N GLN A 36 5.63 -7.83 -6.35
CA GLN A 36 5.78 -9.28 -6.12
C GLN A 36 4.46 -9.96 -5.66
N ASP A 37 3.35 -9.69 -6.36
CA ASP A 37 2.04 -10.28 -6.07
C ASP A 37 1.50 -10.01 -4.65
N SER A 38 1.96 -8.94 -3.99
CA SER A 38 1.47 -8.55 -2.66
C SER A 38 0.09 -7.88 -2.66
N VAL A 39 -0.58 -7.73 -3.81
CA VAL A 39 -1.91 -7.11 -3.92
C VAL A 39 -2.93 -7.74 -2.97
N PRO A 40 -3.12 -9.08 -2.94
CA PRO A 40 -4.13 -9.69 -2.07
C PRO A 40 -3.83 -9.54 -0.58
N TYR A 41 -2.57 -9.25 -0.21
CA TYR A 41 -2.20 -8.94 1.16
C TYR A 41 -2.71 -7.55 1.55
N TRP A 42 -2.52 -6.54 0.70
CA TRP A 42 -2.92 -5.15 0.94
C TRP A 42 -4.44 -4.94 0.87
N GLU A 43 -5.13 -5.70 0.02
CA GLU A 43 -6.60 -5.68 -0.05
C GLU A 43 -7.25 -6.03 1.29
N ARG A 44 -6.65 -6.94 2.08
CA ARG A 44 -7.12 -7.28 3.44
C ARG A 44 -7.06 -6.12 4.42
N TYR A 45 -6.21 -5.13 4.17
CA TYR A 45 -6.09 -3.91 4.98
C TYR A 45 -6.96 -2.76 4.45
N GLY A 46 -7.76 -3.00 3.41
CA GLY A 46 -8.67 -2.01 2.81
C GLY A 46 -8.04 -1.17 1.70
N PHE A 47 -6.78 -1.43 1.34
CA PHE A 47 -6.20 -0.80 0.15
C PHE A 47 -6.88 -1.34 -1.10
N ARG A 48 -7.20 -0.46 -2.04
CA ARG A 48 -7.80 -0.81 -3.32
C ARG A 48 -6.85 -0.44 -4.44
N MET A 49 -6.84 -1.25 -5.50
CA MET A 49 -6.11 -0.89 -6.70
C MET A 49 -6.65 0.43 -7.25
N ALA A 50 -5.77 1.40 -7.45
CA ALA A 50 -6.10 2.66 -8.07
C ALA A 50 -5.42 2.73 -9.43
N ALA A 51 -6.22 3.02 -10.47
CA ALA A 51 -5.68 3.21 -11.81
C ALA A 51 -4.84 4.49 -11.81
N LEU A 52 -3.55 4.35 -12.13
CA LEU A 52 -2.70 5.50 -12.39
C LEU A 52 -2.85 5.92 -13.85
N ALA A 53 -2.82 7.23 -14.08
CA ALA A 53 -2.74 7.75 -15.44
C ALA A 53 -1.50 7.17 -16.15
N ALA A 54 -1.66 6.85 -17.43
CA ALA A 54 -0.68 6.16 -18.28
C ALA A 54 0.81 6.54 -18.08
N PRO A 55 1.22 7.82 -17.95
CA PRO A 55 2.63 8.16 -17.76
C PRO A 55 3.19 7.67 -16.41
N ARG A 56 2.39 7.64 -15.35
CA ARG A 56 2.81 7.12 -14.03
C ARG A 56 2.83 5.60 -13.99
N GLN A 57 1.97 4.94 -14.77
CA GLN A 57 1.96 3.49 -14.88
C GLN A 57 3.20 2.98 -15.64
N ALA A 58 3.66 3.70 -16.67
CA ALA A 58 4.91 3.39 -17.37
C ALA A 58 6.14 3.56 -16.45
N ALA A 59 6.15 4.60 -15.62
CA ALA A 59 7.20 4.81 -14.62
C ALA A 59 7.20 3.73 -13.51
N LEU A 60 6.07 3.05 -13.30
CA LEU A 60 6.01 1.91 -12.38
C LEU A 60 6.53 0.63 -13.02
N ALA A 61 6.31 0.43 -14.32
CA ALA A 61 6.84 -0.73 -15.03
C ALA A 61 8.39 -0.81 -14.98
N THR A 62 9.09 0.30 -14.74
CA THR A 62 10.55 0.31 -14.53
C THR A 62 10.97 -0.30 -13.18
N TYR A 63 10.07 -0.37 -12.19
CA TYR A 63 10.33 -1.00 -10.88
C TYR A 63 10.28 -2.55 -10.95
N GLY A 64 9.72 -3.12 -12.02
CA GLY A 64 9.70 -4.57 -12.25
C GLY A 64 8.37 -5.09 -12.79
N ARG A 65 8.30 -6.42 -12.92
CA ARG A 65 7.10 -7.13 -13.35
C ARG A 65 6.13 -7.23 -12.18
N ALA A 66 4.83 -7.02 -12.44
CA ALA A 66 3.74 -7.14 -11.45
C ALA A 66 3.81 -6.13 -10.28
N VAL A 67 3.87 -4.84 -10.63
CA VAL A 67 3.63 -3.76 -9.66
C VAL A 67 2.22 -3.20 -9.80
N ALA A 68 1.57 -2.94 -8.67
CA ALA A 68 0.22 -2.39 -8.61
C ALA A 68 0.19 -1.22 -7.65
N TYR A 69 -0.34 -0.10 -8.09
CA TYR A 69 -0.56 1.05 -7.21
C TYR A 69 -1.88 0.88 -6.48
N MET A 70 -1.85 1.08 -5.16
CA MET A 70 -2.99 0.88 -4.29
C MET A 70 -3.17 2.06 -3.36
N GLU A 71 -4.42 2.44 -3.13
CA GLU A 71 -4.79 3.56 -2.27
C GLU A 71 -5.75 3.09 -1.17
N LEU A 72 -5.60 3.67 0.02
CA LEU A 72 -6.52 3.54 1.14
C LEU A 72 -7.09 4.92 1.42
N ASP A 73 -8.41 5.01 1.43
CA ASP A 73 -9.15 6.20 1.83
C ASP A 73 -9.62 6.01 3.28
N THR A 74 -9.24 6.92 4.16
CA THR A 74 -9.67 6.91 5.57
C THR A 74 -10.92 7.74 5.81
N ALA A 75 -11.41 8.49 4.81
CA ALA A 75 -12.65 9.24 4.89
C ALA A 75 -13.91 8.35 4.82
N HIS A 76 -13.77 7.04 4.60
CA HIS A 76 -14.88 6.07 4.60
C HIS A 76 -15.14 5.34 5.93
N GLY A 77 -14.74 5.93 7.06
CA GLY A 77 -15.03 5.38 8.38
C GLY A 77 -15.27 6.46 9.41
N ALA A 78 -16.39 7.17 9.27
CA ALA A 78 -17.07 7.84 10.38
C ALA A 78 -18.12 6.90 10.97
#